data_AF-A0A2U2XG55-F1
#
_entry.id   AF-A0A2U2XG55-F1
#
_cell.length_a   1.000
_cell.length_b   1.000
_cell.length_c   1.000
_cell.angle_alpha   90.00
_cell.angle_beta   90.00
_cell.angle_gamma   90.00
#
_symmetry.space_group_name_H-M   'P 1'
#
loop_
_entity.id
_entity.type
_entity.pdbx_description
1 polymer ?
#
loop_
_entity_poly.entity_id
_entity_poly.type
_entity_poly.pdbx_seq_one_letter_code
_entity_poly.pdbx_strand_id
1 'polypeptide(L)'
;MFAQQSVYSGSDDKLKYNVKVEQLTDKVNDIFLEYYVLYIKNTSNSDVTFKPVFNYKDENGVLKNSLSHDQFEPITLKPGESIKGDYRSKRELTLFKEFLIGNSGQKASDAQFKFESISTKY
;
A
#
# COMPACT_ATOMS: atom_id res chain seq x y z
N MET A 1 -1.44 -26.21 -4.92
CA MET A 1 -1.92 -25.34 -3.82
C MET A 1 -2.12 -23.95 -4.39
N PHE A 2 -3.36 -23.47 -4.50
CA PHE A 2 -3.61 -22.08 -4.86
C PHE A 2 -3.57 -21.29 -3.56
N ALA A 3 -2.53 -20.48 -3.37
CA ALA A 3 -2.53 -19.49 -2.29
C ALA A 3 -3.72 -18.56 -2.54
N GLN A 4 -4.73 -18.63 -1.68
CA GLN A 4 -5.83 -17.68 -1.67
C GLN A 4 -5.21 -16.33 -1.34
N GLN A 5 -4.89 -15.56 -2.37
CA GLN A 5 -4.38 -14.20 -2.22
C GLN A 5 -5.49 -13.45 -1.48
N SER A 6 -5.25 -13.08 -0.21
CA SER A 6 -6.21 -12.30 0.57
C SER A 6 -6.55 -11.04 -0.23
N VAL A 7 -7.75 -10.99 -0.79
CA VAL A 7 -8.21 -9.83 -1.55
C VAL A 7 -8.67 -8.81 -0.53
N TYR A 8 -7.82 -7.82 -0.28
CA TYR A 8 -8.10 -6.73 0.64
C TYR A 8 -8.81 -5.61 -0.14
N SER A 9 -10.10 -5.79 -0.41
CA SER A 9 -10.93 -4.84 -1.15
C SER A 9 -12.07 -4.29 -0.31
N GLY A 10 -12.55 -3.11 -0.67
CA GLY A 10 -13.68 -2.45 -0.02
C GLY A 10 -14.19 -1.26 -0.83
N SER A 11 -15.25 -0.64 -0.34
CA SER A 11 -15.82 0.56 -0.92
C SER A 11 -16.58 1.36 0.13
N ASP A 12 -16.61 2.66 -0.06
CA ASP A 12 -17.52 3.59 0.60
C ASP A 12 -18.38 4.30 -0.47
N ASP A 13 -19.16 5.31 -0.07
CA ASP A 13 -20.07 6.03 -0.97
C ASP A 13 -19.35 6.81 -2.08
N LYS A 14 -18.04 7.08 -1.93
CA LYS A 14 -17.24 7.92 -2.84
C LYS A 14 -16.12 7.16 -3.54
N LEU A 15 -15.58 6.11 -2.92
CA LEU A 15 -14.35 5.45 -3.34
C LEU A 15 -14.53 3.92 -3.33
N LYS A 16 -13.95 3.26 -4.34
CA LYS A 16 -13.73 1.81 -4.35
C LYS A 16 -12.24 1.53 -4.30
N TYR A 17 -11.82 0.65 -3.41
CA TYR A 17 -10.40 0.33 -3.24
C TYR A 17 -10.10 -1.18 -3.24
N ASN A 18 -8.86 -1.48 -3.58
CA ASN A 18 -8.30 -2.83 -3.58
C ASN A 18 -6.81 -2.75 -3.25
N VAL A 19 -6.34 -3.63 -2.37
CA VAL A 19 -4.92 -3.76 -2.03
C VAL A 19 -4.40 -5.10 -2.52
N LYS A 20 -3.25 -5.06 -3.19
CA LYS A 20 -2.53 -6.25 -3.64
C LYS A 20 -1.09 -6.22 -3.12
N VAL A 21 -0.43 -7.37 -3.14
CA VAL A 21 1.02 -7.44 -2.90
C VAL A 21 1.73 -7.41 -4.24
N GLU A 22 2.72 -6.54 -4.38
CA GLU A 22 3.64 -6.48 -5.52
C GLU A 22 5.08 -6.64 -5.04
N GLN A 23 5.96 -7.04 -5.96
CA GLN A 23 7.39 -7.20 -5.73
C GLN A 23 8.16 -6.11 -6.46
N LEU A 24 9.16 -5.54 -5.79
CA LEU A 24 10.16 -4.67 -6.39
C LEU A 24 11.50 -5.39 -6.37
N THR A 25 12.03 -5.65 -7.57
CA THR A 25 13.34 -6.27 -7.78
C THR A 25 14.20 -5.35 -8.64
N ASP A 26 15.24 -4.79 -8.04
CA ASP A 26 16.26 -3.99 -8.70
C ASP A 26 17.63 -4.57 -8.37
N LYS A 27 18.15 -5.40 -9.28
CA LYS A 27 19.41 -6.10 -9.08
C LYS A 27 20.62 -5.16 -9.05
N VAL A 28 20.53 -4.00 -9.70
CA VAL A 28 21.64 -3.04 -9.79
C VAL A 28 21.81 -2.32 -8.47
N ASN A 29 20.70 -1.92 -7.86
CA ASN A 29 20.69 -1.20 -6.58
C ASN A 29 20.49 -2.12 -5.36
N ASP A 30 20.52 -3.44 -5.57
CA ASP A 30 20.29 -4.48 -4.57
C ASP A 30 18.96 -4.32 -3.77
N ILE A 31 17.88 -3.89 -4.45
CA ILE A 31 16.56 -3.70 -3.83
C ILE A 31 15.68 -4.89 -4.14
N PHE A 32 15.30 -5.64 -3.11
CA PHE A 32 14.45 -6.82 -3.22
C PHE A 32 13.42 -6.78 -2.09
N LEU A 33 12.17 -6.45 -2.40
CA LEU A 33 11.12 -6.34 -1.39
C LEU A 33 9.74 -6.66 -1.95
N GLU A 34 8.83 -7.01 -1.04
CA GLU A 34 7.39 -7.00 -1.26
C GLU A 34 6.76 -5.77 -0.60
N TYR A 35 5.70 -5.28 -1.20
CA TYR A 35 4.92 -4.17 -0.69
C TYR A 35 3.44 -4.34 -1.05
N TYR A 36 2.58 -3.83 -0.18
CA TYR A 36 1.17 -3.65 -0.46
C TYR A 36 0.99 -2.41 -1.34
N VAL A 37 0.18 -2.52 -2.39
CA VAL A 37 -0.17 -1.44 -3.30
C VAL A 37 -1.66 -1.20 -3.28
N LEU A 38 -2.05 0.05 -3.05
CA LEU A 38 -3.45 0.50 -3.07
C LEU A 38 -3.83 0.93 -4.49
N TYR A 39 -4.91 0.34 -4.99
CA TYR A 39 -5.66 0.80 -6.14
C TYR A 39 -6.93 1.43 -5.62
N ILE A 40 -7.23 2.66 -6.04
CA ILE A 40 -8.44 3.36 -5.60
C ILE A 40 -9.07 4.11 -6.78
N LYS A 41 -10.40 4.08 -6.83
CA LYS A 41 -11.22 4.70 -7.86
C LYS A 41 -12.27 5.60 -7.23
N ASN A 42 -12.42 6.81 -7.75
CA ASN A 42 -13.57 7.66 -7.45
C ASN A 42 -14.81 7.14 -8.19
N THR A 43 -15.80 6.72 -7.41
CA THR A 43 -17.10 6.23 -7.89
C THR A 43 -18.22 7.26 -7.77
N SER A 44 -17.94 8.42 -7.18
CA SER A 44 -18.88 9.53 -7.09
C SER A 44 -18.94 10.35 -8.39
N ASN A 45 -19.90 11.27 -8.45
CA ASN A 45 -20.09 12.23 -9.54
C ASN A 45 -19.42 13.60 -9.25
N SER A 46 -18.64 13.71 -8.18
CA SER A 46 -17.87 14.91 -7.83
C SER A 46 -16.38 14.60 -7.65
N ASP A 47 -15.54 15.63 -7.63
CA ASP A 47 -14.15 15.47 -7.20
C ASP A 47 -14.11 14.97 -5.75
N VAL A 48 -13.17 14.07 -5.46
CA VAL A 48 -12.97 13.52 -4.12
C VAL A 48 -11.52 13.73 -3.71
N THR A 49 -11.32 14.50 -2.66
CA THR A 49 -10.04 14.66 -1.98
C THR A 49 -9.99 13.73 -0.78
N PHE A 50 -8.90 12.97 -0.63
CA PHE A 50 -8.74 12.04 0.49
C PHE A 50 -7.28 11.79 0.84
N LYS A 51 -7.04 11.25 2.03
CA LYS A 51 -5.77 10.67 2.47
C LYS A 51 -5.97 9.19 2.82
N PRO A 52 -5.29 8.26 2.14
CA PRO A 52 -5.33 6.85 2.48
C PRO A 52 -4.49 6.59 3.75
N VAL A 53 -5.00 5.73 4.62
CA VAL A 53 -4.31 5.30 5.84
C VAL A 53 -4.24 3.78 5.84
N PHE A 54 -3.02 3.26 5.82
CA PHE A 54 -2.78 1.84 6.03
C PHE A 54 -2.73 1.57 7.52
N ASN A 55 -3.58 0.67 8.01
CA ASN A 55 -3.46 0.08 9.33
C ASN A 55 -2.77 -1.28 9.19
N TYR A 56 -1.71 -1.50 9.95
CA TYR A 56 -0.86 -2.68 9.82
C TYR A 56 -0.26 -3.07 11.17
N LYS A 57 0.19 -4.32 11.29
CA LYS A 57 1.01 -4.75 12.41
C LYS A 57 2.48 -4.77 11.99
N ASP A 58 3.35 -4.25 12.84
CA ASP A 58 4.80 -4.35 12.66
C ASP A 58 5.32 -5.76 12.97
N GLU A 59 6.64 -5.97 12.89
CA GLU A 59 7.29 -7.26 13.14
C GLU A 59 7.10 -7.77 14.57
N ASN A 60 6.76 -6.88 15.52
CA ASN A 60 6.46 -7.23 16.91
C ASN A 60 4.96 -7.47 17.12
N GLY A 61 4.15 -7.43 16.07
CA GLY A 61 2.69 -7.58 16.13
C GLY A 61 1.96 -6.34 16.66
N VAL A 62 2.66 -5.22 16.86
CA VAL A 62 2.08 -3.97 17.37
C VAL A 62 1.31 -3.28 16.25
N LEU A 63 0.09 -2.86 16.54
CA LEU A 63 -0.73 -2.12 15.59
C LEU A 63 -0.17 -0.71 15.37
N LYS A 64 0.06 -0.37 14.09
CA LYS A 64 0.56 0.91 13.60
C LYS A 64 -0.35 1.42 12.49
N ASN A 65 -0.20 2.69 12.15
CA ASN A 65 -0.83 3.27 10.97
C ASN A 65 0.15 4.15 10.20
N SER A 66 -0.12 4.36 8.90
CA SER A 66 0.73 5.19 8.04
C SER A 66 0.56 6.70 8.27
N LEU A 67 -0.31 7.12 9.20
CA LEU A 67 -0.50 8.54 9.54
C LEU A 67 0.68 9.11 10.33
N SER A 68 1.52 8.27 10.93
CA SER A 68 2.64 8.73 11.77
C SER A 68 3.78 9.39 11.00
N HIS A 69 3.66 9.53 9.67
CA HIS A 69 4.65 10.19 8.82
C HIS A 69 3.97 11.41 8.18
N ASP A 70 4.24 12.59 8.72
CA ASP A 70 3.57 13.89 8.48
C ASP A 70 3.63 14.45 7.04
N GLN A 71 3.98 13.66 6.02
CA GLN A 71 4.35 14.19 4.70
C GLN A 71 3.48 13.74 3.52
N PHE A 72 2.37 13.03 3.76
CA PHE A 72 1.50 12.64 2.65
C PHE A 72 0.43 13.71 2.37
N GLU A 73 0.58 14.33 1.21
CA GLU A 73 -0.37 15.28 0.64
C GLU A 73 -1.73 14.61 0.33
N PRO A 74 -2.85 15.34 0.45
CA PRO A 74 -4.14 14.83 -0.02
C PRO A 74 -4.11 14.50 -1.51
N ILE A 75 -4.79 13.42 -1.89
CA ILE A 75 -4.99 13.02 -3.28
C ILE A 75 -6.37 13.48 -3.71
N THR A 76 -6.46 14.17 -4.83
CA THR A 76 -7.75 14.51 -5.46
C THR A 76 -7.96 13.67 -6.71
N LEU A 77 -9.11 13.01 -6.80
CA LEU A 77 -9.55 12.25 -7.97
C LEU A 77 -10.81 12.85 -8.55
N LYS A 78 -10.84 13.04 -9.87
CA LYS A 78 -12.04 13.42 -10.62
C LYS A 78 -13.04 12.26 -10.68
N PRO A 79 -14.33 12.52 -11.01
CA PRO A 79 -15.32 11.47 -11.22
C PRO A 79 -14.83 10.38 -12.16
N GLY A 80 -14.89 9.12 -11.72
CA GLY A 80 -14.46 7.96 -12.49
C GLY A 80 -12.94 7.73 -12.56
N GLU A 81 -12.11 8.67 -12.08
CA GLU A 81 -10.66 8.55 -12.09
C GLU A 81 -10.18 7.45 -11.14
N SER A 82 -9.09 6.78 -11.51
CA SER A 82 -8.45 5.75 -10.71
C SER A 82 -6.96 6.03 -10.58
N ILE A 83 -6.40 5.70 -9.42
CA ILE A 83 -4.98 5.81 -9.13
C ILE A 83 -4.49 4.49 -8.52
N LYS A 84 -3.25 4.14 -8.86
CA LYS A 84 -2.53 3.00 -8.30
C LYS A 84 -1.27 3.53 -7.63
N GLY A 85 -0.94 2.99 -6.46
CA GLY A 85 0.34 3.23 -5.82
C GLY A 85 1.54 2.69 -6.59
N ASP A 86 2.68 3.28 -6.31
CA ASP A 86 3.96 2.94 -6.90
C ASP A 86 5.05 3.23 -5.87
N TYR A 87 5.86 2.23 -5.55
CA TYR A 87 6.82 2.34 -4.44
C TYR A 87 7.88 3.44 -4.66
N ARG A 88 8.12 3.85 -5.91
CA ARG A 88 9.14 4.87 -6.24
C ARG A 88 8.54 6.27 -6.31
N SER A 89 7.30 6.41 -6.79
CA SER A 89 6.71 7.70 -7.17
C SER A 89 5.39 8.04 -6.46
N LYS A 90 4.70 7.06 -5.86
CA LYS A 90 3.41 7.22 -5.17
C LYS A 90 3.40 6.42 -3.88
N ARG A 91 4.34 6.77 -2.99
CA ARG A 91 4.61 6.03 -1.74
C ARG A 91 3.45 6.09 -0.76
N GLU A 92 2.68 7.16 -0.79
CA GLU A 92 1.46 7.37 -0.01
C GLU A 92 0.37 6.32 -0.29
N LEU A 93 0.46 5.64 -1.43
CA LEU A 93 -0.44 4.55 -1.85
C LEU A 93 0.23 3.17 -1.72
N THR A 94 1.34 3.07 -0.99
CA THR A 94 2.04 1.81 -0.76
C THR A 94 2.40 1.61 0.70
N LEU A 95 2.53 0.35 1.11
CA LEU A 95 3.03 -0.02 2.43
C LEU A 95 4.06 -1.14 2.25
N PHE A 96 5.25 -0.99 2.82
CA PHE A 96 6.25 -2.06 2.85
C PHE A 96 5.65 -3.34 3.45
N LYS A 97 6.00 -4.51 2.92
CA LYS A 97 5.58 -5.81 3.48
C LYS A 97 6.76 -6.55 4.07
N GLU A 98 7.79 -6.86 3.29
CA GLU A 98 8.98 -7.56 3.77
C GLU A 98 10.13 -7.43 2.76
N PHE A 99 11.36 -7.63 3.23
CA PHE A 99 12.49 -7.81 2.31
C PHE A 99 12.52 -9.24 1.76
N LEU A 100 12.96 -9.34 0.51
CA LEU A 100 13.24 -10.60 -0.17
C LEU A 100 14.76 -10.87 -0.17
N ILE A 101 15.14 -12.09 -0.54
CA ILE A 101 16.54 -12.47 -0.67
C ILE A 101 17.17 -11.70 -1.84
N GLY A 102 18.24 -10.95 -1.56
CA GLY A 102 18.98 -10.17 -2.54
C GLY A 102 20.12 -10.92 -3.21
N ASN A 103 21.03 -10.18 -3.86
CA ASN A 103 22.13 -10.78 -4.62
C ASN A 103 23.13 -11.55 -3.72
N SER A 104 23.26 -11.15 -2.46
CA SER A 104 24.12 -11.82 -1.47
C SER A 104 23.58 -13.17 -0.98
N GLY A 105 22.36 -13.56 -1.38
CA GLY A 105 21.67 -14.73 -0.82
C GLY A 105 21.06 -14.49 0.56
N GLN A 106 21.08 -13.25 1.07
CA GLN A 106 20.49 -12.86 2.34
C GLN A 106 19.42 -11.77 2.15
N LYS A 107 18.46 -11.69 3.08
CA LYS A 107 17.54 -10.55 3.17
C LYS A 107 18.29 -9.34 3.76
N ALA A 108 17.88 -8.13 3.35
CA ALA A 108 18.41 -6.90 3.96
C ALA A 108 18.00 -6.76 5.44
N SER A 109 16.84 -7.29 5.82
CA SER A 109 16.32 -7.34 7.19
C SER A 109 15.17 -8.35 7.29
N ASP A 110 14.88 -8.83 8.50
CA ASP A 110 13.72 -9.66 8.81
C ASP A 110 12.44 -8.85 9.12
N ALA A 111 12.51 -7.52 8.98
CA ALA A 111 11.35 -6.64 9.17
C ALA A 111 10.18 -7.06 8.27
N GLN A 112 9.00 -7.17 8.88
CA GLN A 112 7.77 -7.58 8.19
C GLN A 112 6.57 -6.80 8.71
N PHE A 113 5.78 -6.24 7.80
CA PHE A 113 4.49 -5.62 8.11
C PHE A 113 3.34 -6.47 7.59
N LYS A 114 2.35 -6.67 8.46
CA LYS A 114 1.10 -7.34 8.12
C LYS A 114 0.00 -6.32 7.93
N PHE A 115 -0.50 -6.21 6.70
CA PHE A 115 -1.65 -5.35 6.39
C PHE A 115 -2.91 -5.84 7.09
N GLU A 116 -3.66 -4.92 7.69
CA GLU A 116 -4.94 -5.20 8.35
C GLU A 116 -6.11 -4.52 7.63
N SER A 117 -6.02 -3.21 7.37
CA SER A 117 -7.10 -2.46 6.71
C SER A 117 -6.64 -1.14 6.08
N ILE A 118 -7.49 -0.59 5.20
CA ILE A 118 -7.41 0.80 4.75
C ILE A 118 -8.49 1.62 5.44
N SER A 119 -8.14 2.83 5.86
CA SER A 119 -9.11 3.88 6.21
C SER A 119 -8.88 5.09 5.30
N THR A 120 -9.96 5.78 4.94
CA THR A 120 -9.92 7.02 4.14
C THR A 120 -10.27 8.20 5.04
N LYS A 121 -9.49 9.29 4.94
CA LYS A 121 -9.82 10.58 5.54
C LYS A 121 -10.13 11.57 4.43
N TYR A 122 -11.27 12.25 4.48
CA TYR A 122 -11.67 13.26 3.51
C TYR A 122 -11.29 14.67 3.98
#